data_AF-A0A8C3V6I4-F1
#
_entry.id   AF-A0A8C3V6I4-F1
#
_cell.length_a   1.000
_cell.length_b   1.000
_cell.length_c   1.000
_cell.angle_alpha   90.00
_cell.angle_beta   90.00
_cell.angle_gamma   90.00
#
_symmetry.space_group_name_H-M   'P 1'
#
loop_
_entity.id
_entity.type
_entity.pdbx_description
1 polymer ?
#
loop_
_entity_poly.entity_id
_entity_poly.type
_entity_poly.pdbx_seq_one_letter_code
_entity_poly.pdbx_strand_id
1 'polypeptide(L)'
;MIKGSHFRNLAINRPPDTYGKLCLRNSVGQEMSRCKTSLRRGQPNPVYKETFIFQVALFQLSDVTLLISIYNRRSMKRKEMVGWISLGQSSSGEEEQSHWQEMKDSQGTQVCRWHTLLES
;
A
#
# COMPACT_ATOMS: atom_id res chain seq x y z
N MET A 1 -0.08 -0.08 -12.65
CA MET A 1 1.07 0.82 -12.31
C MET A 1 0.82 1.48 -10.95
N ILE A 2 1.73 1.34 -9.99
CA ILE A 2 1.59 1.94 -8.65
C ILE A 2 2.03 3.42 -8.68
N LYS A 3 1.15 4.32 -8.24
CA LYS A 3 1.40 5.77 -8.13
C LYS A 3 0.64 6.38 -6.95
N GLY A 4 1.13 7.49 -6.45
CA GLY A 4 0.46 8.33 -5.44
C GLY A 4 -0.01 9.66 -6.06
N SER A 5 -0.90 10.34 -5.35
CA SER A 5 -1.44 11.64 -5.75
C SER A 5 -1.56 12.55 -4.53
N HIS A 6 -1.24 13.83 -4.70
CA HIS A 6 -1.41 14.88 -3.69
C HIS A 6 -0.75 14.61 -2.33
N PHE A 7 0.38 13.91 -2.29
CA PHE A 7 1.14 13.77 -1.05
C PHE A 7 1.72 15.12 -0.62
N ARG A 8 1.29 15.59 0.56
CA ARG A 8 1.69 16.88 1.13
C ARG A 8 2.52 16.67 2.38
N ASN A 9 3.51 17.53 2.56
CA ASN A 9 4.23 17.66 3.81
C ASN A 9 3.80 18.99 4.45
N LEU A 10 2.96 18.95 5.47
CA LEU A 10 2.44 20.18 6.09
C LEU A 10 3.53 20.95 6.86
N ALA A 11 4.60 20.27 7.27
CA ALA A 11 5.67 20.87 8.06
C ALA A 11 6.75 21.57 7.22
N ILE A 12 6.81 21.29 5.91
CA ILE A 12 7.83 21.85 5.01
C ILE A 12 7.12 22.12 3.69
N ASN A 13 7.15 23.36 3.21
CA ASN A 13 6.48 23.81 1.99
C ASN A 13 7.14 23.25 0.69
N ARG A 14 7.49 21.96 0.69
CA ARG A 14 8.10 21.21 -0.40
C ARG A 14 7.47 19.81 -0.49
N PRO A 15 7.44 19.20 -1.68
CA PRO A 15 6.92 17.85 -1.82
C PRO A 15 7.71 16.81 -1.00
N PRO A 16 7.05 15.76 -0.46
CA PRO A 16 7.69 14.75 0.37
C PRO A 16 8.58 13.79 -0.42
N ASP A 17 9.53 13.17 0.29
CA ASP A 17 10.34 12.04 -0.20
C ASP A 17 9.62 10.75 0.19
N THR A 18 8.94 10.08 -0.73
CA THR A 18 8.00 9.01 -0.40
C THR A 18 8.46 7.63 -0.85
N TYR A 19 8.12 6.61 -0.04
CA TYR A 19 8.18 5.21 -0.43
C TYR A 19 6.99 4.46 0.14
N GLY A 20 6.51 3.45 -0.58
CA GLY A 20 5.50 2.52 -0.12
C GLY A 20 6.13 1.32 0.58
N LYS A 21 5.48 0.85 1.64
CA LYS A 21 5.76 -0.42 2.31
C LYS A 21 4.53 -1.30 2.18
N LEU A 22 4.72 -2.50 1.64
CA LEU A 22 3.68 -3.49 1.48
C LEU A 22 3.97 -4.65 2.43
N CYS A 23 2.99 -5.05 3.23
CA CYS A 23 3.10 -6.13 4.21
C CYS A 23 1.90 -7.06 4.05
N LEU A 24 2.16 -8.33 3.74
CA LEU A 24 1.14 -9.36 3.79
C LEU A 24 1.10 -9.97 5.18
N ARG A 25 -0.09 -10.06 5.76
CA ARG A 25 -0.35 -10.65 7.07
C ARG A 25 -1.34 -11.81 6.97
N ASN A 26 -1.19 -12.80 7.84
CA ASN A 26 -2.18 -13.87 7.99
C ASN A 26 -3.35 -13.43 8.90
N SER A 27 -4.28 -14.35 9.15
CA SER A 27 -5.50 -14.10 9.92
C SER A 27 -5.29 -13.74 11.39
N VAL A 28 -4.14 -14.08 11.95
CA VAL A 28 -3.77 -13.69 13.32
C VAL A 28 -2.90 -12.42 13.35
N GLY A 29 -2.74 -11.75 12.20
CA GLY A 29 -2.00 -10.50 12.07
C GLY A 29 -0.48 -10.64 11.98
N GLN A 30 0.05 -11.88 11.90
CA GLN A 30 1.48 -12.13 11.75
C GLN A 30 1.94 -11.76 10.34
N GLU A 31 3.05 -11.03 10.24
CA GLU A 31 3.66 -10.68 8.96
C GLU A 31 4.23 -11.93 8.29
N MET A 32 3.70 -12.27 7.12
CA MET A 32 4.17 -13.38 6.29
C MET A 32 5.27 -12.93 5.34
N SER A 33 5.13 -11.73 4.79
CA SER A 33 6.10 -11.16 3.84
C SER A 33 6.00 -9.65 3.77
N ARG A 34 7.07 -9.02 3.29
CA ARG A 34 7.20 -7.57 3.20
C ARG A 34 8.02 -7.17 1.99
N CYS A 35 7.55 -6.15 1.30
CA CYS A 35 8.29 -5.46 0.26
C CYS A 35 8.25 -3.94 0.48
N LYS A 36 9.15 -3.21 -0.19
CA LYS A 36 9.14 -1.75 -0.22
C LYS A 36 9.41 -1.28 -1.62
N THR A 37 8.83 -0.15 -1.98
CA THR A 37 9.18 0.54 -3.22
C THR A 37 10.54 1.20 -3.12
N SER A 38 11.09 1.59 -4.27
CA SER A 38 12.11 2.62 -4.34
C SER A 38 11.61 3.94 -3.75
N LEU A 39 12.54 4.76 -3.27
CA LEU A 39 12.25 6.12 -2.80
C LEU A 39 12.03 7.06 -3.99
N ARG A 40 10.93 7.79 -3.99
CA ARG A 40 10.66 8.90 -4.92
C ARG A 40 10.81 10.22 -4.18
N ARG A 41 11.76 11.05 -4.61
CA ARG A 41 12.15 12.27 -3.89
C ARG A 41 11.49 13.51 -4.48
N GLY A 42 11.02 14.41 -3.62
CA GLY A 42 10.47 15.70 -4.02
C GLY A 42 9.30 15.61 -5.01
N GLN A 43 8.47 14.56 -4.92
CA GLN A 43 7.35 14.35 -5.85
C GLN A 43 6.02 14.30 -5.08
N PRO A 44 5.07 15.22 -5.33
CA PRO A 44 3.74 15.16 -4.71
C PRO A 44 2.87 14.06 -5.33
N ASN A 45 3.18 13.66 -6.57
CA ASN A 45 2.50 12.63 -7.33
C ASN A 45 3.52 11.54 -7.76
N PRO A 46 4.07 10.77 -6.83
CA PRO A 46 5.14 9.82 -7.13
C PRO A 46 4.62 8.68 -8.02
N VAL A 47 5.41 8.28 -9.02
CA VAL A 47 5.15 7.08 -9.82
C VAL A 47 6.21 6.03 -9.49
N TYR A 48 5.81 4.92 -8.88
CA TYR A 48 6.75 3.88 -8.45
C TYR A 48 7.15 2.95 -9.58
N LYS A 49 6.22 2.61 -10.49
CA LYS A 49 6.44 1.70 -11.65
C LYS A 49 7.06 0.34 -11.27
N GLU A 50 6.73 -0.16 -10.09
CA GLU A 50 7.23 -1.44 -9.57
C GLU A 50 6.08 -2.45 -9.44
N THR A 51 6.42 -3.73 -9.56
CA THR A 51 5.51 -4.87 -9.38
C THR A 51 6.02 -5.72 -8.22
N PHE A 52 5.12 -6.11 -7.32
CA PHE A 52 5.41 -6.97 -6.18
C PHE A 52 4.60 -8.26 -6.31
N ILE A 53 5.22 -9.38 -5.97
CA ILE A 53 4.60 -10.71 -6.04
C ILE A 53 4.56 -11.28 -4.63
N PHE A 54 3.36 -11.67 -4.19
CA PHE A 54 3.11 -12.32 -2.92
C PHE A 54 2.57 -13.71 -3.18
N GLN A 55 3.27 -14.75 -2.72
CA GLN A 55 2.80 -16.12 -2.85
C GLN A 55 1.83 -16.44 -1.70
N VAL A 56 0.59 -16.77 -2.03
CA VAL A 56 -0.48 -17.11 -1.09
C VAL A 56 -1.16 -18.37 -1.59
N ALA A 57 -1.36 -19.35 -0.71
CA ALA A 57 -2.13 -20.52 -1.07
C ALA A 57 -3.61 -20.14 -1.25
N LEU A 58 -4.29 -20.71 -2.25
CA LEU A 58 -5.66 -20.30 -2.61
C LEU A 58 -6.63 -20.38 -1.42
N PHE A 59 -6.52 -21.42 -0.58
CA PHE A 59 -7.36 -21.60 0.61
C PHE A 59 -7.11 -20.55 1.71
N GLN A 60 -5.95 -19.88 1.71
CA GLN A 60 -5.62 -18.81 2.66
C GLN A 60 -5.99 -17.43 2.14
N LEU A 61 -6.34 -17.29 0.86
CA LEU A 61 -6.49 -15.98 0.22
C LEU A 61 -7.61 -15.11 0.83
N SER A 62 -8.63 -15.75 1.40
CA SER A 62 -9.71 -15.06 2.13
C SER A 62 -9.30 -14.56 3.52
N ASP A 63 -8.21 -15.10 4.07
CA ASP A 63 -7.76 -14.92 5.44
C ASP A 63 -6.47 -14.07 5.54
N VAL A 64 -5.99 -13.54 4.41
CA VAL A 64 -4.83 -12.65 4.40
C VAL A 64 -5.25 -11.20 4.31
N THR A 65 -4.39 -10.33 4.84
CA THR A 65 -4.52 -8.88 4.72
C THR A 65 -3.24 -8.30 4.12
N LEU A 66 -3.36 -7.60 3.01
CA LEU A 66 -2.29 -6.80 2.42
C LEU A 66 -2.39 -5.36 2.96
N LEU A 67 -1.46 -4.99 3.84
CA LEU A 67 -1.31 -3.64 4.35
C LEU A 67 -0.35 -2.85 3.47
N ILE A 68 -0.79 -1.69 2.98
CA ILE A 68 0.01 -0.76 2.19
C ILE A 68 0.12 0.54 2.98
N SER A 69 1.35 0.92 3.32
CA SER A 69 1.61 2.17 4.07
C SER A 69 2.61 3.04 3.31
N ILE A 70 2.30 4.32 3.20
CA ILE A 70 3.17 5.31 2.56
C ILE A 70 3.94 6.06 3.64
N TYR A 71 5.23 6.22 3.45
CA TYR A 71 6.10 6.95 4.37
C TYR A 71 6.80 8.11 3.68
N ASN A 72 6.87 9.23 4.37
CA ASN A 72 7.75 10.35 4.06
C ASN A 72 9.08 10.17 4.79
N ARG A 73 10.18 10.05 4.04
CA ARG A 73 11.54 9.89 4.55
C ARG A 73 12.25 11.24 4.60
N ARG A 74 12.17 11.92 5.75
CA ARG A 74 12.89 13.18 5.98
C ARG A 74 14.41 12.96 6.11
N SER A 75 14.81 11.86 6.75
CA SER A 75 16.21 11.43 6.87
C SER A 75 16.29 9.91 7.02
N MET A 76 17.49 9.32 7.11
CA MET A 76 17.63 7.87 7.33
C MET A 76 16.96 7.39 8.63
N LYS A 77 16.99 8.21 9.68
CA LYS A 77 16.43 7.89 11.01
C LYS A 77 14.99 8.36 11.20
N ARG A 78 14.55 9.41 10.49
CA ARG A 78 13.22 10.01 10.66
C ARG A 78 12.30 9.66 9.50
N LYS A 79 11.30 8.84 9.79
CA LYS A 79 10.25 8.40 8.86
C LYS A 79 8.91 8.73 9.48
N GLU A 80 8.05 9.34 8.69
CA GLU A 80 6.71 9.76 9.07
C GLU A 80 5.72 9.03 8.17
N MET A 81 4.68 8.45 8.74
CA MET A 81 3.64 7.84 7.93
C MET A 81 2.82 8.96 7.28
N VAL A 82 2.60 8.86 5.98
CA VAL A 82 1.69 9.76 5.25
C VAL A 82 0.27 9.24 5.36
N GLY A 83 0.12 7.91 5.30
CA GLY A 83 -1.16 7.23 5.47
C GLY A 83 -1.04 5.78 5.02
N TRP A 84 -2.16 5.05 5.12
CA TRP A 84 -2.20 3.62 4.87
C TRP A 84 -3.57 3.16 4.38
N ILE A 85 -3.61 1.96 3.79
CA ILE A 85 -4.82 1.20 3.47
C ILE A 85 -4.55 -0.28 3.71
N SER A 86 -5.61 -1.07 3.90
CA SER A 86 -5.53 -2.53 3.92
C SER A 86 -6.55 -3.14 2.97
N LEU A 87 -6.12 -4.19 2.26
CA LEU A 87 -6.97 -5.00 1.36
C LEU A 87 -7.00 -6.44 1.88
N GLY A 88 -8.16 -7.10 1.89
CA GLY A 88 -8.28 -8.51 2.28
C GLY A 88 -9.19 -8.73 3.48
N GLN A 89 -8.86 -9.68 4.34
CA GLN A 89 -9.70 -10.05 5.48
C GLN A 89 -10.03 -8.86 6.40
N SER A 90 -9.03 -7.99 6.64
CA SER A 90 -9.18 -6.77 7.43
C SER A 90 -9.05 -5.53 6.55
N SER A 91 -9.88 -5.44 5.49
CA SER A 91 -9.91 -4.28 4.61
C SER A 91 -10.23 -2.99 5.38
N SER A 92 -9.61 -1.88 4.97
CA SER A 92 -9.77 -0.58 5.67
C SER A 92 -11.11 0.12 5.38
N GLY A 93 -11.84 -0.34 4.36
CA GLY A 93 -13.13 0.19 3.95
C GLY A 93 -13.84 -0.72 2.94
N GLU A 94 -15.05 -0.34 2.55
CA GLU A 94 -15.87 -1.08 1.58
C GLU A 94 -15.24 -1.08 0.17
N GLU A 95 -14.60 0.02 -0.23
CA GLU A 95 -13.93 0.13 -1.53
C GLU A 95 -12.73 -0.83 -1.64
N GLU A 96 -11.95 -0.95 -0.56
CA GLU A 96 -10.84 -1.88 -0.42
C GLU A 96 -11.30 -3.33 -0.45
N GLN A 97 -12.40 -3.63 0.25
CA GLN A 97 -12.99 -4.97 0.27
C GLN A 97 -13.51 -5.36 -1.12
N SER A 98 -14.21 -4.45 -1.80
CA SER A 98 -14.70 -4.63 -3.17
C SER A 98 -13.53 -4.87 -4.13
N HIS A 99 -12.44 -4.11 -4.00
CA HIS A 99 -11.25 -4.30 -4.84
C HIS A 99 -10.61 -5.67 -4.63
N TRP A 100 -10.51 -6.13 -3.38
CA TRP A 100 -9.97 -7.46 -3.09
C TRP A 100 -10.86 -8.58 -3.64
N GLN A 101 -12.18 -8.42 -3.55
CA GLN A 101 -13.12 -9.39 -4.09
C GLN A 101 -13.04 -9.46 -5.62
N GLU A 102 -13.05 -8.30 -6.31
CA GLU A 102 -12.87 -8.24 -7.76
C GLU A 102 -11.54 -8.89 -8.18
N MET A 103 -10.45 -8.67 -7.44
CA MET A 103 -9.17 -9.32 -7.71
C MET A 103 -9.26 -10.85 -7.62
N LYS A 104 -9.94 -11.41 -6.61
CA LYS A 104 -10.15 -12.87 -6.51
C LYS A 104 -10.96 -13.42 -7.69
N ASP A 105 -11.97 -12.68 -8.13
CA ASP A 105 -12.90 -13.13 -9.17
C ASP A 105 -12.35 -12.93 -10.58
N SER A 106 -11.36 -12.04 -10.75
CA SER A 106 -10.76 -11.67 -12.04
C SER A 106 -9.89 -12.75 -12.71
N GLN A 107 -9.69 -13.90 -12.05
CA GLN A 107 -8.97 -15.08 -12.55
C GLN A 107 -7.62 -14.76 -13.23
N GLY A 108 -6.83 -13.86 -12.62
CA GLY A 108 -5.50 -13.47 -13.11
C GLY A 108 -5.47 -12.21 -13.96
N THR A 109 -6.63 -11.60 -14.22
CA THR A 109 -6.69 -10.26 -14.84
C THR A 109 -6.30 -9.19 -13.82
N GLN A 110 -5.49 -8.22 -14.22
CA GLN A 110 -5.08 -7.16 -13.30
C GLN A 110 -6.22 -6.17 -13.03
N VAL A 111 -6.61 -6.04 -11.77
CA VAL A 111 -7.52 -4.99 -11.31
C VAL A 111 -6.73 -3.76 -10.86
N CYS A 112 -7.17 -2.57 -11.27
CA CYS A 112 -6.55 -1.29 -10.92
C CYS A 112 -7.58 -0.36 -10.29
N ARG A 113 -7.29 0.15 -9.08
CA ARG A 113 -8.17 1.08 -8.37
C ARG A 113 -7.37 2.10 -7.56
N TRP A 114 -7.92 3.31 -7.45
CA TRP A 114 -7.44 4.32 -6.52
C TRP A 114 -8.06 4.09 -5.15
N HIS A 115 -7.30 4.36 -4.10
CA HIS A 115 -7.77 4.30 -2.72
C HIS A 115 -7.29 5.55 -1.99
N THR A 116 -8.14 6.08 -1.12
CA THR A 116 -7.79 7.22 -0.27
C THR A 116 -7.00 6.69 0.92
N LEU A 117 -5.82 7.27 1.18
CA LEU A 117 -5.04 6.87 2.34
C LEU A 117 -5.75 7.32 3.62
N LEU A 118 -5.90 6.40 4.57
CA LEU A 118 -6.32 6.76 5.93
C LEU A 118 -5.19 7.48 6.66
N GLU A 119 -5.55 8.51 7.41
CA GLU A 119 -4.62 9.24 8.28
C GLU A 119 -4.18 8.36 9.46
N SER A 120 -2.99 8.66 9.99
CA SER A 120 -2.41 7.98 11.17
C SER A 120 -2.59 8.79 12.43
#